data_AF-R1GSX7-F1
#
_entry.id   AF-R1GSX7-F1
#
_cell.length_a   1.000
_cell.length_b   1.000
_cell.length_c   1.000
_cell.angle_alpha   90.00
_cell.angle_beta   90.00
_cell.angle_gamma   90.00
#
_symmetry.space_group_name_H-M   'P 1'
#
loop_
_entity.id
_entity.type
_entity.pdbx_description
1 polymer ?
#
loop_
_entity_poly.entity_id
_entity_poly.type
_entity_poly.pdbx_seq_one_letter_code
_entity_poly.pdbx_strand_id
1 'polypeptide(L)'
;MRMPTILKILLGNKKAAFGLAIVVSFVLMAVFAPLLASNEPTKRVARPHQPPSAEYVMGSTRMGHDIWAQFTNGARISLMVGFGAGLLVCALAIGIGITAGYFGG
;
A
#
# COMPACT_ATOMS: atom_id res chain seq x y z
N MET A 1 14.30 19.50 -20.43
CA MET A 1 14.15 18.83 -19.12
C MET A 1 14.86 17.47 -19.21
N ARG A 2 16.09 17.34 -18.68
CA ARG A 2 16.84 16.06 -18.75
C ARG A 2 16.18 15.06 -17.80
N MET A 3 15.47 14.07 -18.32
CA MET A 3 14.96 12.97 -17.50
C MET A 3 16.15 12.32 -16.76
N PRO A 4 16.05 12.11 -15.43
CA PRO A 4 17.12 11.51 -14.68
C PRO A 4 17.40 10.09 -15.22
N THR A 5 18.67 9.71 -15.31
CA THR A 5 19.13 8.44 -15.92
C THR A 5 18.41 7.21 -15.37
N ILE A 6 18.01 7.25 -14.10
CA ILE A 6 17.23 6.23 -13.40
C ILE A 6 15.85 6.01 -14.03
N LEU A 7 15.16 7.09 -14.43
CA LEU A 7 13.84 7.01 -15.07
C LEU A 7 13.92 6.33 -16.44
N LYS A 8 14.98 6.58 -17.21
CA LYS A 8 15.23 5.92 -18.50
C LYS A 8 15.52 4.43 -18.33
N ILE A 9 16.23 4.03 -17.28
CA ILE A 9 16.53 2.62 -17.00
C ILE A 9 15.26 1.87 -16.56
N LEU A 10 14.43 2.48 -15.71
CA LEU A 10 13.18 1.89 -15.25
C LEU A 10 12.13 1.77 -16.37
N LEU A 11 11.97 2.82 -17.20
CA LEU A 11 11.05 2.82 -18.33
C LEU A 11 11.57 2.03 -19.55
N GLY A 12 12.88 1.76 -19.61
CA GLY A 12 13.50 0.93 -20.65
C GLY A 12 13.21 -0.56 -20.49
N ASN A 13 12.91 -1.02 -19.27
CA ASN A 13 12.59 -2.42 -19.00
C ASN A 13 11.11 -2.60 -18.65
N LYS A 14 10.35 -3.24 -19.55
CA LYS A 14 8.90 -3.45 -19.40
C LYS A 14 8.52 -4.12 -18.07
N LYS A 15 9.37 -5.02 -17.55
CA LYS A 15 9.12 -5.68 -16.26
C LYS A 15 9.26 -4.73 -15.07
N ALA A 16 10.31 -3.90 -15.08
CA ALA A 16 10.55 -2.90 -14.04
C ALA A 16 9.48 -1.81 -14.06
N ALA A 17 9.09 -1.34 -15.25
CA ALA A 17 8.01 -0.38 -15.43
C ALA A 17 6.67 -0.92 -14.92
N PHE A 18 6.35 -2.20 -15.19
CA PHE A 18 5.12 -2.82 -14.71
C PHE A 18 5.09 -2.95 -13.19
N GLY A 19 6.19 -3.40 -12.58
CA GLY A 19 6.31 -3.45 -11.11
C GLY A 19 6.19 -2.06 -10.46
N LEU A 20 6.84 -1.06 -11.05
CA LEU A 20 6.72 0.33 -10.60
C LEU A 20 5.29 0.85 -10.71
N ALA A 21 4.58 0.54 -11.80
CA ALA A 21 3.19 0.93 -11.99
C ALA A 21 2.26 0.35 -10.91
N ILE A 22 2.47 -0.92 -10.52
CA ILE A 22 1.71 -1.55 -9.43
C ILE A 22 1.99 -0.85 -8.10
N VAL A 23 3.25 -0.63 -7.75
CA VAL A 23 3.59 0.02 -6.48
C VAL A 23 3.01 1.43 -6.42
N VAL A 24 3.17 2.20 -7.51
CA VAL A 24 2.64 3.56 -7.61
C VAL A 24 1.11 3.56 -7.50
N SER A 25 0.40 2.60 -8.10
CA SER A 25 -1.06 2.54 -7.99
C SER A 25 -1.52 2.29 -6.55
N PHE A 26 -0.87 1.38 -5.81
CA PHE A 26 -1.17 1.16 -4.39
C PHE A 26 -0.84 2.37 -3.51
N VAL A 27 0.28 3.04 -3.77
CA VAL A 27 0.65 4.27 -3.04
C VAL A 27 -0.38 5.37 -3.28
N LEU A 28 -0.77 5.60 -4.54
CA LEU A 28 -1.82 6.56 -4.87
C LEU A 28 -3.14 6.18 -4.19
N MET A 29 -3.56 4.92 -4.27
CA MET A 29 -4.78 4.45 -3.62
C MET A 29 -4.78 4.70 -2.10
N ALA A 30 -3.64 4.50 -1.44
CA ALA A 30 -3.51 4.74 0.01
C ALA A 30 -3.46 6.23 0.37
N VAL A 31 -2.84 7.08 -0.45
CA VAL A 31 -2.80 8.54 -0.25
C VAL A 31 -4.18 9.16 -0.47
N PHE A 32 -4.88 8.69 -1.51
CA PHE A 32 -6.24 9.13 -1.82
C PHE A 32 -7.32 8.37 -1.05
N ALA A 33 -6.97 7.40 -0.20
CA ALA A 33 -7.93 6.63 0.61
C ALA A 33 -8.94 7.50 1.39
N PRO A 34 -8.56 8.59 2.10
CA PRO A 34 -9.52 9.43 2.81
C PRO A 34 -10.45 10.24 1.87
N LEU A 35 -10.07 10.41 0.60
CA LEU A 35 -10.90 11.04 -0.42
C LEU A 35 -11.78 10.02 -1.17
N LEU A 36 -11.32 8.76 -1.26
CA LEU A 36 -12.00 7.65 -1.93
C LEU A 36 -13.00 6.92 -1.03
N ALA A 37 -12.83 7.00 0.29
CA ALA A 37 -13.72 6.41 1.28
C ALA A 37 -14.42 7.52 2.08
N SER A 38 -15.70 7.75 1.77
CA SER A 38 -16.53 8.73 2.49
C SER A 38 -16.93 8.26 3.90
N ASN A 39 -16.84 6.95 4.18
CA ASN A 39 -17.30 6.33 5.41
C ASN A 39 -16.15 5.76 6.24
N GLU A 40 -16.26 5.86 7.56
CA GLU A 40 -15.32 5.18 8.46
C GLU A 40 -15.38 3.66 8.25
N PRO A 41 -14.22 2.97 8.10
CA PRO A 41 -14.16 1.55 7.75
C PRO A 41 -14.80 0.63 8.81
N THR A 42 -14.91 1.11 10.05
CA THR A 42 -15.46 0.35 11.19
C THR A 42 -16.89 0.75 11.53
N LYS A 43 -17.47 1.73 10.84
CA LYS A 43 -18.83 2.19 11.12
C LYS A 43 -19.82 1.32 10.38
N ARG A 44 -20.84 0.83 11.12
CA ARG A 44 -21.94 0.09 10.51
C ARG A 44 -22.81 1.05 9.72
N VAL A 45 -22.76 0.93 8.39
CA VAL A 45 -23.45 1.81 7.44
C VAL A 45 -24.58 1.09 6.70
N ALA A 46 -24.48 -0.23 6.54
CA ALA A 46 -25.39 -1.04 5.74
C ALA A 46 -26.04 -2.19 6.54
N ARG A 47 -27.09 -2.80 5.96
CA ARG A 47 -27.55 -4.12 6.40
C ARG A 47 -26.45 -5.15 6.09
N PRO A 48 -26.31 -6.23 6.88
CA PRO A 48 -25.38 -7.32 6.57
C PRO A 48 -25.60 -7.89 5.17
N HIS A 49 -24.52 -8.22 4.47
CA HIS A 49 -24.54 -8.91 3.17
C HIS A 49 -25.33 -8.19 2.07
N GLN A 50 -25.21 -6.87 1.99
CA GLN A 50 -25.78 -6.16 0.85
C GLN A 50 -24.94 -6.40 -0.42
N PRO A 51 -25.60 -6.64 -1.56
CA PRO A 51 -24.93 -6.78 -2.84
C PRO A 51 -24.27 -5.44 -3.27
N PRO A 52 -23.33 -5.47 -4.23
CA PRO A 52 -22.71 -4.27 -4.77
C PRO A 52 -23.76 -3.28 -5.31
N SER A 53 -23.68 -2.03 -4.89
CA SER A 53 -24.55 -0.95 -5.34
C SER A 53 -23.75 0.33 -5.58
N ALA A 54 -24.36 1.35 -6.19
CA ALA A 54 -23.70 2.65 -6.38
C ALA A 54 -23.34 3.33 -5.04
N GLU A 55 -24.03 2.97 -3.96
CA GLU A 55 -23.77 3.43 -2.60
C GLU A 55 -22.70 2.57 -1.88
N TYR A 56 -22.63 1.27 -2.21
CA TYR A 56 -21.65 0.32 -1.69
C TYR A 56 -20.95 -0.41 -2.85
N VAL A 57 -19.89 0.19 -3.39
CA VAL A 57 -19.21 -0.27 -4.62
C VAL A 57 -18.81 -1.75 -4.56
N MET A 58 -18.42 -2.23 -3.38
CA MET A 58 -18.06 -3.64 -3.15
C MET A 58 -19.06 -4.38 -2.25
N GLY A 59 -20.20 -3.77 -1.92
CA GLY A 59 -21.18 -4.31 -0.98
C GLY A 59 -20.79 -4.13 0.48
N SER A 60 -21.53 -4.79 1.37
CA SER A 60 -21.31 -4.72 2.81
C SER A 60 -20.87 -6.05 3.42
N THR A 61 -20.08 -5.97 4.50
CA THR A 61 -19.65 -7.14 5.27
C THR A 61 -20.77 -7.76 6.11
N ARG A 62 -20.49 -8.90 6.76
CA ARG A 62 -21.36 -9.53 7.78
C ARG A 62 -21.79 -8.58 8.90
N MET A 63 -20.95 -7.62 9.24
CA MET A 63 -21.24 -6.65 10.29
C MET A 63 -21.90 -5.37 9.77
N GLY A 64 -22.10 -5.25 8.46
CA GLY A 64 -22.68 -4.06 7.82
C GLY A 64 -21.67 -2.92 7.58
N HIS A 65 -20.37 -3.21 7.64
CA HIS A 65 -19.31 -2.28 7.23
C HIS A 65 -19.15 -2.27 5.71
N ASP A 66 -18.81 -1.12 5.15
CA ASP A 66 -18.48 -0.97 3.72
C ASP A 66 -17.13 -1.66 3.41
N ILE A 67 -17.15 -2.55 2.40
CA ILE A 67 -15.96 -3.29 1.96
C ILE A 67 -14.98 -2.38 1.23
N TRP A 68 -15.48 -1.40 0.47
CA TRP A 68 -14.64 -0.46 -0.28
C TRP A 68 -13.84 0.44 0.67
N ALA A 69 -14.50 0.95 1.71
CA ALA A 69 -13.84 1.73 2.76
C ALA A 69 -12.77 0.92 3.49
N GLN A 70 -13.01 -0.35 3.80
CA GLN A 70 -12.02 -1.23 4.42
C GLN A 70 -10.85 -1.55 3.49
N PHE A 71 -11.10 -1.76 2.20
CA PHE A 71 -10.05 -2.08 1.23
C PHE A 71 -9.07 -0.90 1.04
N THR A 72 -9.62 0.30 0.83
CA THR A 72 -8.83 1.53 0.64
C THR A 72 -8.05 1.92 1.90
N ASN A 73 -8.68 1.85 3.08
CA ASN A 73 -7.99 2.09 4.36
C ASN A 73 -6.98 0.97 4.68
N GLY A 74 -7.29 -0.27 4.33
CA GLY A 74 -6.40 -1.42 4.49
C GLY A 74 -5.11 -1.25 3.70
N ALA A 75 -5.17 -0.73 2.47
CA ALA A 75 -3.97 -0.45 1.68
C ALA A 75 -3.00 0.53 2.37
N ARG A 76 -3.51 1.53 3.09
CA ARG A 76 -2.68 2.44 3.89
C ARG A 76 -1.98 1.70 5.02
N ILE A 77 -2.70 0.84 5.74
CA ILE A 77 -2.14 0.02 6.83
C ILE A 77 -1.05 -0.91 6.28
N SER A 78 -1.30 -1.59 5.16
CA SER A 78 -0.32 -2.48 4.51
C SER A 78 0.96 -1.74 4.11
N LEU A 79 0.85 -0.53 3.56
CA LEU A 79 2.02 0.28 3.22
C LEU A 79 2.79 0.74 4.47
N MET A 80 2.09 1.17 5.52
CA MET A 80 2.73 1.57 6.78
C MET A 80 3.49 0.41 7.42
N VAL A 81 2.89 -0.77 7.47
CA VAL A 81 3.52 -1.98 8.01
C VAL A 81 4.68 -2.42 7.13
N GLY A 82 4.51 -2.48 5.81
CA GLY A 82 5.56 -2.89 4.88
C GLY A 82 6.77 -1.97 4.93
N PHE A 83 6.55 -0.65 4.90
CA PHE A 83 7.63 0.33 4.97
C PHE A 83 8.28 0.36 6.36
N GLY A 84 7.49 0.31 7.43
CA GLY A 84 8.00 0.28 8.81
C GLY A 84 8.83 -0.97 9.09
N ALA A 85 8.35 -2.14 8.70
CA ALA A 85 9.09 -3.39 8.81
C ALA A 85 10.37 -3.36 7.98
N GLY A 86 10.31 -2.86 6.74
CA GLY A 86 11.49 -2.72 5.89
C GLY A 86 12.57 -1.83 6.52
N LEU A 87 12.17 -0.69 7.09
CA LEU A 87 13.09 0.24 7.73
C LEU A 87 13.76 -0.37 8.97
N LEU A 88 12.99 -1.08 9.79
CA LEU A 88 13.52 -1.83 10.94
C LEU A 88 14.49 -2.93 10.51
N VAL A 89 14.13 -3.72 9.50
CA VAL A 89 15.00 -4.77 8.94
C VAL A 89 16.28 -4.16 8.40
N CYS A 90 16.21 -3.05 7.66
CA CYS A 90 17.40 -2.34 7.17
C CYS A 90 18.30 -1.88 8.32
N ALA A 91 17.73 -1.27 9.36
CA ALA A 91 18.51 -0.82 10.52
C ALA A 91 19.23 -1.98 11.22
N LEU A 92 18.53 -3.10 11.42
CA LEU A 92 19.11 -4.31 12.01
C LEU A 92 20.17 -4.93 11.12
N ALA A 93 19.89 -5.07 9.82
CA ALA A 93 20.83 -5.62 8.85
C ALA A 93 22.11 -4.79 8.73
N ILE A 94 22.00 -3.46 8.78
CA ILE A 94 23.16 -2.56 8.81
C ILE A 94 23.95 -2.76 10.10
N GLY A 95 23.28 -2.79 11.27
CA GLY A 95 23.96 -2.99 12.55
C GLY A 95 24.71 -4.33 12.64
N ILE A 96 24.06 -5.41 12.19
CA ILE A 96 24.67 -6.75 12.14
C ILE A 96 25.78 -6.79 11.09
N GLY A 97 25.55 -6.21 9.90
CA GLY A 97 26.51 -6.21 8.81
C GLY A 97 27.80 -5.46 9.15
N ILE A 98 27.70 -4.31 9.81
CA ILE A 98 28.86 -3.53 10.26
C ILE A 98 29.63 -4.29 11.33
N THR A 99 28.94 -4.86 12.33
CA THR A 99 29.62 -5.60 13.41
C THR A 99 30.30 -6.87 12.87
N ALA A 100 29.62 -7.65 12.01
CA ALA A 100 30.20 -8.81 11.36
C ALA A 100 31.39 -8.45 10.47
N GLY A 101 31.30 -7.37 9.68
CA GLY A 101 32.39 -6.91 8.81
C GLY A 101 33.59 -6.37 9.58
N TYR A 102 33.39 -5.78 10.76
CA TYR A 102 34.47 -5.26 11.60
C TYR A 102 35.20 -6.36 12.39
N PHE A 103 34.50 -7.39 12.86
CA PHE A 103 35.06 -8.46 13.70
C PHE A 103 35.36 -9.77 12.97
N GLY A 104 34.89 -9.96 11.73
CA GLY A 104 35.03 -11.22 10.98
C GLY A 104 35.29 -11.04 9.48
N GLY A 105 35.78 -9.87 9.06
CA GLY A 105 36.38 -9.63 7.74
C GLY A 105 37.84 -10.07 7.67
#